data_AF-A0A0V0J3B1-F1
#
_entry.id   AF-A0A0V0J3B1-F1
#
_cell.length_a   1.000
_cell.length_b   1.000
_cell.length_c   1.000
_cell.angle_alpha   90.00
_cell.angle_beta   90.00
_cell.angle_gamma   90.00
#
_symmetry.space_group_name_H-M   'P 1'
#
loop_
_entity.id
_entity.type
_entity.pdbx_description
1 polymer ?
#
loop_
_entity_poly.entity_id
_entity_poly.type
_entity_poly.pdbx_seq_one_letter_code
_entity_poly.pdbx_strand_id
1 'polypeptide(L)'
;MIPQRPNFPDFEKVINKGIESLGGYAFAKLNWSAPKDATWVSFGNSLKCYSAADILLLLKASDFVSYDILAPFSLCSDAPASEQAYSNLKLILRRWHDFRPEGEFRCFVKSRSIIAISQRNWDAYFTFVDTEQANIVQAITKFFKEKVKDRFPLQNYVLDVYTSQNFRSSKCVKIIDFNVFGPPTDALLFKWPELEAANPGQEIWFRKQEDKSLRSGNLNKYKIPIDLADIASGADPAKLIDLVQAQVEEQNEAAAKESPSQS
;
A
#
# COMPACT_ATOMS: atom_id res chain seq x y z
N MET A 1 19.92 24.12 21.87
CA MET A 1 19.99 24.55 20.46
C MET A 1 18.89 23.82 19.70
N ILE A 2 18.02 24.52 18.97
CA ILE A 2 17.04 23.86 18.10
C ILE A 2 17.82 23.34 16.90
N PRO A 3 17.80 22.02 16.59
CA PRO A 3 18.49 21.50 15.42
C PRO A 3 17.92 22.16 14.17
N GLN A 4 18.78 22.76 13.34
CA GLN A 4 18.35 23.27 12.05
C GLN A 4 17.74 22.13 11.24
N ARG A 5 16.55 22.38 10.68
CA ARG A 5 15.92 21.40 9.80
C ARG A 5 16.81 21.23 8.56
N PRO A 6 17.15 20.00 8.18
CA PRO A 6 17.87 19.77 6.93
C PRO A 6 17.01 20.29 5.77
N ASN A 7 17.66 20.99 4.84
CA ASN A 7 17.04 21.57 3.65
C ASN A 7 17.77 21.04 2.42
N PHE A 8 17.02 20.65 1.38
CA PHE A 8 17.55 20.07 0.15
C PHE A 8 17.07 20.84 -1.08
N PRO A 9 17.41 22.13 -1.21
CA PRO A 9 16.77 23.03 -2.18
C PRO A 9 17.00 22.59 -3.63
N ASP A 10 18.18 22.05 -3.95
CA ASP A 10 18.46 21.59 -5.31
C ASP A 10 17.75 20.28 -5.64
N PHE A 11 17.57 19.40 -4.66
CA PHE A 11 16.77 18.19 -4.83
C PHE A 11 15.29 18.51 -4.99
N GLU A 12 14.74 19.42 -4.18
CA GLU A 12 13.35 19.89 -4.31
C GLU A 12 13.10 20.54 -5.68
N LYS A 13 14.05 21.34 -6.19
CA LYS A 13 13.96 21.89 -7.56
C LYS A 13 13.90 20.78 -8.62
N VAL A 14 14.71 19.73 -8.49
CA VAL A 14 14.68 18.57 -9.41
C VAL A 14 13.33 17.86 -9.36
N ILE A 15 12.79 17.65 -8.16
CA ILE A 15 11.45 17.04 -7.99
C ILE A 15 10.38 17.90 -8.64
N ASN A 16 10.35 19.21 -8.35
CA ASN A 16 9.34 20.12 -8.89
C ASN A 16 9.39 20.20 -10.42
N LYS A 17 10.58 20.23 -11.03
CA LYS A 17 10.73 20.11 -12.50
C LYS A 17 10.18 18.78 -13.04
N GLY A 18 10.38 17.68 -12.30
CA GLY A 18 9.80 16.38 -12.63
C GLY A 18 8.26 16.43 -12.61
N ILE A 19 7.67 17.06 -11.59
CA ILE A 19 6.22 17.25 -11.48
C ILE A 19 5.68 18.10 -12.64
N GLU A 20 6.34 19.21 -12.97
CA GLU A 20 5.98 20.07 -14.10
C GLU A 20 5.97 19.28 -15.42
N SER A 21 7.01 18.47 -15.66
CA SER A 21 7.10 17.64 -16.88
C SER A 21 5.99 16.58 -16.99
N LEU A 22 5.37 16.20 -15.87
CA LEU A 22 4.28 15.23 -15.81
C LEU A 22 2.89 15.86 -15.97
N GLY A 23 2.79 17.19 -16.03
CA GLY A 23 1.54 17.94 -16.16
C GLY A 23 1.15 18.73 -14.91
N GLY A 24 2.10 19.03 -14.03
CA GLY A 24 1.90 19.86 -12.83
C GLY A 24 1.44 19.09 -11.59
N TYR A 25 1.29 17.78 -11.67
CA TYR A 25 1.03 16.91 -10.53
C TYR A 25 1.52 15.48 -10.81
N ALA A 26 1.90 14.76 -9.76
CA ALA A 26 2.49 13.44 -9.87
C ALA A 26 2.04 12.50 -8.74
N PHE A 27 2.18 11.20 -9.01
CA PHE A 27 2.24 10.15 -8.00
C PHE A 27 3.71 9.84 -7.71
N ALA A 28 4.06 9.65 -6.44
CA ALA A 28 5.42 9.31 -6.04
C ALA A 28 5.49 7.96 -5.30
N LYS A 29 6.55 7.20 -5.55
CA LYS A 29 6.91 6.00 -4.80
C LYS A 29 8.43 5.84 -4.73
N LEU A 30 8.90 4.99 -3.81
CA LEU A 30 10.28 4.49 -3.88
C LEU A 30 10.34 3.25 -4.78
N ASN A 31 11.46 2.54 -4.75
CA ASN A 31 11.75 1.37 -5.57
C ASN A 31 10.57 0.38 -5.62
N TRP A 32 9.96 0.08 -4.47
CA TRP A 32 8.94 -0.96 -4.34
C TRP A 32 7.61 -0.42 -3.83
N SER A 33 7.63 0.46 -2.85
CA SER A 33 6.42 0.85 -2.11
C SER A 33 5.97 2.28 -2.39
N ALA A 34 4.66 2.43 -2.53
CA ALA A 34 3.98 3.71 -2.55
C ALA A 34 3.47 4.07 -1.14
N PRO A 35 3.47 5.35 -0.73
CA PRO A 35 3.09 5.80 0.61
C PRO A 35 1.56 5.81 0.84
N LYS A 36 0.86 4.76 0.41
CA LYS A 36 -0.61 4.66 0.45
C LYS A 36 -1.16 4.67 1.88
N ASP A 37 -0.40 4.13 2.81
CA ASP A 37 -0.62 4.15 4.26
C ASP A 37 -0.54 5.57 4.85
N ALA A 38 0.22 6.47 4.24
CA ALA A 38 0.39 7.85 4.70
C ALA A 38 -0.61 8.85 4.11
N THR A 39 -1.63 8.40 3.39
CA THR A 39 -2.62 9.32 2.78
C THR A 39 -3.28 10.26 3.79
N TRP A 40 -3.35 9.88 5.07
CA TRP A 40 -3.93 10.67 6.15
C TRP A 40 -3.20 12.00 6.44
N VAL A 41 -1.92 12.13 6.10
CA VAL A 41 -1.20 13.43 6.24
C VAL A 41 -1.43 14.36 5.06
N SER A 42 -1.94 13.83 3.93
CA SER A 42 -2.09 14.58 2.69
C SER A 42 -3.47 15.21 2.56
N PHE A 43 -3.53 16.37 1.90
CA PHE A 43 -4.81 17.04 1.63
C PHE A 43 -5.73 16.15 0.80
N GLY A 44 -6.97 15.97 1.26
CA GLY A 44 -7.97 15.16 0.57
C GLY A 44 -7.71 13.65 0.59
N ASN A 45 -6.87 13.14 1.50
CA ASN A 45 -6.51 11.72 1.60
C ASN A 45 -5.96 11.15 0.27
N SER A 46 -5.18 11.94 -0.46
CA SER A 46 -4.75 11.62 -1.83
C SER A 46 -3.25 11.42 -1.93
N LEU A 47 -2.84 10.55 -2.86
CA LEU A 47 -1.44 10.38 -3.29
C LEU A 47 -1.04 11.33 -4.43
N LYS A 48 -1.96 12.21 -4.84
CA LYS A 48 -1.71 13.23 -5.86
C LYS A 48 -0.90 14.38 -5.25
N CYS A 49 0.35 14.51 -5.69
CA CYS A 49 1.28 15.52 -5.20
C CYS A 49 1.43 16.66 -6.21
N TYR A 50 1.47 17.90 -5.73
CA TYR A 50 1.64 19.11 -6.53
C TYR A 50 3.04 19.73 -6.36
N SER A 51 3.75 19.37 -5.30
CA SER A 51 5.06 19.90 -4.98
C SER A 51 5.99 18.85 -4.36
N ALA A 52 7.28 19.17 -4.30
CA ALA A 52 8.27 18.39 -3.56
C ALA A 52 7.90 18.26 -2.07
N ALA A 53 7.29 19.29 -1.47
CA ALA A 53 6.86 19.25 -0.08
C ALA A 53 5.79 18.18 0.15
N ASP A 54 4.81 18.04 -0.76
CA ASP A 54 3.76 17.01 -0.67
C ASP A 54 4.37 15.60 -0.72
N ILE A 55 5.33 15.40 -1.64
CA ILE A 55 6.02 14.12 -1.81
C ILE A 55 6.82 13.79 -0.55
N LEU A 56 7.63 14.71 -0.06
CA LEU A 56 8.47 14.50 1.12
C LEU A 56 7.62 14.25 2.38
N LEU A 57 6.48 14.94 2.51
CA LEU A 57 5.52 14.73 3.59
C LEU A 57 4.97 13.29 3.57
N LEU A 58 4.47 12.83 2.43
CA LEU A 58 3.92 11.47 2.28
C LEU A 58 4.98 10.39 2.51
N LEU A 59 6.18 10.55 1.92
CA LEU A 59 7.26 9.58 2.07
C LEU A 59 7.72 9.49 3.53
N LYS A 60 7.83 10.62 4.23
CA LYS A 60 8.26 10.68 5.62
C LYS A 60 7.24 10.05 6.59
N ALA A 61 5.96 10.13 6.27
CA ALA A 61 4.88 9.62 7.12
C ALA A 61 4.48 8.16 6.82
N SER A 62 5.16 7.48 5.89
CA SER A 62 4.80 6.12 5.45
C SER A 62 5.70 5.06 6.09
N ASP A 63 5.05 4.07 6.71
CA ASP A 63 5.68 2.85 7.21
C ASP A 63 6.15 1.97 6.05
N PHE A 64 5.39 1.91 4.96
CA PHE A 64 5.79 1.15 3.76
C PHE A 64 7.08 1.71 3.15
N VAL A 65 7.20 3.03 3.07
CA VAL A 65 8.42 3.70 2.60
C VAL A 65 9.56 3.50 3.60
N SER A 66 9.27 3.53 4.90
CA SER A 66 10.27 3.26 5.94
C SER A 66 10.83 1.83 5.84
N TYR A 67 9.98 0.85 5.56
CA TYR A 67 10.40 -0.53 5.32
C TYR A 67 11.30 -0.66 4.08
N ASP A 68 10.94 -0.02 2.97
CA ASP A 68 11.77 0.04 1.75
C ASP A 68 13.19 0.59 2.01
N ILE A 69 13.32 1.52 2.97
CA ILE A 69 14.62 2.13 3.33
C ILE A 69 15.39 1.25 4.32
N LEU A 70 14.72 0.79 5.38
CA LEU A 70 15.39 0.20 6.55
C LEU A 70 15.57 -1.32 6.44
N ALA A 71 14.67 -2.01 5.74
CA ALA A 71 14.63 -3.48 5.73
C ALA A 71 14.26 -4.10 4.36
N PRO A 72 14.69 -3.55 3.21
CA PRO A 72 14.22 -3.99 1.88
C PRO A 72 14.53 -5.45 1.55
N PHE A 73 15.58 -6.01 2.15
CA PHE A 73 16.03 -7.40 1.92
C PHE A 73 15.88 -8.28 3.15
N SER A 74 15.11 -7.86 4.16
CA SER A 74 14.97 -8.59 5.44
C SER A 74 14.42 -10.02 5.30
N LEU A 75 13.74 -10.32 4.20
CA LEU A 75 13.18 -11.65 3.90
C LEU A 75 13.97 -12.40 2.81
N CYS A 76 15.07 -11.83 2.32
CA CYS A 76 15.94 -12.48 1.34
C CYS A 76 16.95 -13.39 2.05
N SER A 77 17.13 -14.61 1.55
CA SER A 77 18.15 -15.54 2.07
C SER A 77 19.54 -15.27 1.50
N ASP A 78 19.61 -14.49 0.41
CA ASP A 78 20.77 -14.17 -0.40
C ASP A 78 21.08 -12.66 -0.41
N ALA A 79 20.65 -11.94 0.63
CA ALA A 79 20.82 -10.49 0.71
C ALA A 79 22.30 -10.07 0.67
N PRO A 80 22.64 -8.98 -0.05
CA PRO A 80 23.99 -8.40 -0.01
C PRO A 80 24.30 -7.84 1.39
N ALA A 81 25.59 -7.71 1.72
CA ALA A 81 26.03 -7.09 2.97
C ALA A 81 25.44 -5.67 3.13
N SER A 82 25.05 -5.31 4.37
CA SER A 82 24.14 -4.21 4.71
C SER A 82 24.50 -2.84 4.13
N GLU A 83 25.77 -2.54 3.89
CA GLU A 83 26.23 -1.23 3.39
C GLU A 83 25.85 -0.95 1.93
N GLN A 84 25.54 -1.97 1.13
CA GLN A 84 25.21 -1.81 -0.30
C GLN A 84 23.72 -1.56 -0.56
N ALA A 85 22.85 -1.84 0.41
CA ALA A 85 21.40 -1.76 0.26
C ALA A 85 20.89 -0.32 -0.01
N TYR A 86 21.53 0.69 0.58
CA TYR A 86 21.14 2.10 0.43
C TYR A 86 21.57 2.73 -0.90
N SER A 87 22.53 2.13 -1.60
CA SER A 87 23.20 2.75 -2.75
C SER A 87 22.30 2.92 -4.00
N ASN A 88 21.11 2.31 -4.02
CA ASN A 88 20.25 2.26 -5.20
C ASN A 88 18.79 2.67 -4.93
N LEU A 89 18.54 3.45 -3.88
CA LEU A 89 17.21 4.04 -3.65
C LEU A 89 16.90 5.08 -4.73
N LYS A 90 15.68 5.00 -5.27
CA LYS A 90 15.19 5.84 -6.35
C LYS A 90 13.84 6.42 -5.98
N LEU A 91 13.73 7.73 -6.10
CA LEU A 91 12.44 8.40 -6.10
C LEU A 91 11.83 8.32 -7.50
N ILE A 92 10.68 7.68 -7.62
CA ILE A 92 9.98 7.47 -8.88
C ILE A 92 8.76 8.38 -8.93
N LEU A 93 8.74 9.29 -9.92
CA LEU A 93 7.58 10.11 -10.23
C LEU A 93 6.84 9.51 -11.42
N ARG A 94 5.54 9.27 -11.27
CA ARG A 94 4.65 8.83 -12.34
C ARG A 94 3.57 9.86 -12.54
N ARG A 95 3.10 9.99 -13.79
CA ARG A 95 1.91 10.80 -14.08
C ARG A 95 0.73 10.26 -13.26
N TRP A 96 0.02 11.18 -12.60
CA TRP A 96 -1.20 10.82 -11.88
C TRP A 96 -2.27 10.29 -12.84
N HIS A 97 -2.96 9.25 -12.41
CA HIS A 97 -4.12 8.71 -13.11
C HIS A 97 -5.25 8.47 -12.11
N ASP A 98 -6.43 8.98 -12.43
CA ASP A 98 -7.65 8.75 -11.65
C ASP A 98 -8.20 7.35 -11.95
N PHE A 99 -7.62 6.36 -11.30
CA PHE A 99 -8.12 4.99 -11.33
C PHE A 99 -9.32 4.84 -10.40
N ARG A 100 -10.38 4.21 -10.91
CA ARG A 100 -11.50 3.80 -10.07
C ARG A 100 -11.08 2.60 -9.21
N PRO A 101 -11.27 2.61 -7.89
CA PRO A 101 -10.82 1.53 -7.00
C PRO A 101 -11.33 0.14 -7.38
N GLU A 102 -12.56 0.07 -7.89
CA GLU A 102 -13.21 -1.17 -8.35
C GLU A 102 -12.50 -1.86 -9.53
N GLY A 103 -11.64 -1.13 -10.25
CA GLY A 103 -10.90 -1.65 -11.41
C GLY A 103 -9.55 -2.25 -11.05
N GLU A 104 -9.10 -2.18 -9.80
CA GLU A 104 -7.79 -2.67 -9.39
C GLU A 104 -7.82 -4.14 -8.95
N PHE A 105 -6.90 -4.93 -9.49
CA PHE A 105 -6.76 -6.35 -9.22
C PHE A 105 -5.31 -6.74 -9.00
N ARG A 106 -5.10 -7.72 -8.12
CA ARG A 106 -3.82 -8.37 -7.90
C ARG A 106 -3.86 -9.78 -8.48
N CYS A 107 -2.93 -10.06 -9.38
CA CYS A 107 -2.79 -11.35 -10.04
C CYS A 107 -1.57 -12.09 -9.48
N PHE A 108 -1.76 -13.34 -9.08
CA PHE A 108 -0.70 -14.21 -8.60
C PHE A 108 -0.24 -15.10 -9.76
N VAL A 109 1.05 -14.99 -10.10
CA VAL A 109 1.66 -15.70 -11.22
C VAL A 109 2.64 -16.72 -10.67
N LYS A 110 2.43 -17.99 -11.03
CA LYS A 110 3.30 -19.11 -10.66
C LYS A 110 3.63 -19.93 -11.91
N SER A 111 4.90 -20.24 -12.12
CA SER A 111 5.41 -20.92 -13.32
C SER A 111 4.89 -20.30 -14.63
N ARG A 112 4.99 -18.96 -14.74
CA ARG A 112 4.51 -18.15 -15.88
C ARG A 112 3.02 -18.29 -16.21
N SER A 113 2.20 -18.70 -15.24
CA SER A 113 0.75 -18.82 -15.38
C SER A 113 0.05 -18.06 -14.26
N ILE A 114 -1.02 -17.33 -14.59
CA ILE A 114 -1.89 -16.77 -13.55
C ILE A 114 -2.58 -17.94 -12.87
N ILE A 115 -2.47 -18.02 -11.54
CA ILE A 115 -3.15 -19.03 -10.71
C ILE A 115 -4.33 -18.43 -9.95
N ALA A 116 -4.27 -17.14 -9.62
CA ALA A 116 -5.32 -16.47 -8.86
C ALA A 116 -5.38 -14.97 -9.18
N ILE A 117 -6.56 -14.38 -9.00
CA ILE A 117 -6.84 -12.96 -9.14
C ILE A 117 -7.68 -12.53 -7.93
N SER A 118 -7.24 -11.48 -7.25
CA SER A 118 -7.93 -10.87 -6.12
C SER A 118 -8.32 -9.43 -6.44
N GLN A 119 -9.52 -9.03 -6.05
CA GLN A 119 -9.89 -7.62 -5.94
C GLN A 119 -8.93 -6.89 -5.00
N ARG A 120 -8.38 -5.73 -5.43
CA ARG A 120 -7.34 -5.02 -4.69
C ARG A 120 -7.87 -4.31 -3.44
N ASN A 121 -9.02 -3.66 -3.57
CA ASN A 121 -9.77 -2.99 -2.50
C ASN A 121 -10.78 -3.96 -1.89
N TRP A 122 -10.28 -4.94 -1.15
CA TRP A 122 -11.09 -6.04 -0.60
C TRP A 122 -12.05 -5.61 0.51
N ASP A 123 -11.89 -4.40 1.04
CA ASP A 123 -12.70 -3.79 2.09
C ASP A 123 -14.00 -3.15 1.56
N ALA A 124 -14.25 -3.15 0.25
CA ALA A 124 -15.46 -2.61 -0.35
C ALA A 124 -16.10 -3.58 -1.34
N TYR A 125 -17.44 -3.66 -1.34
CA TYR A 125 -18.18 -4.35 -2.40
C TYR A 125 -18.36 -3.43 -3.61
N PHE A 126 -18.13 -3.97 -4.81
CA PHE A 126 -18.36 -3.24 -6.07
C PHE A 126 -19.25 -4.06 -7.00
N THR A 127 -20.40 -3.50 -7.38
CA THR A 127 -21.34 -4.10 -8.34
C THR A 127 -20.67 -4.40 -9.68
N PHE A 128 -19.74 -3.56 -10.13
CA PHE A 128 -18.96 -3.80 -11.35
C PHE A 128 -18.19 -5.13 -11.29
N VAL A 129 -17.51 -5.41 -10.18
CA VAL A 129 -16.71 -6.63 -10.02
C VAL A 129 -17.61 -7.87 -9.97
N ASP A 130 -18.77 -7.75 -9.34
CA ASP A 130 -19.77 -8.81 -9.22
C ASP A 130 -20.38 -9.18 -10.58
N THR A 131 -20.73 -8.17 -11.37
CA THR A 131 -21.41 -8.34 -12.66
C THR A 131 -20.46 -8.71 -13.80
N GLU A 132 -19.23 -8.22 -13.78
CA GLU A 132 -18.28 -8.33 -14.90
C GLU A 132 -17.14 -9.33 -14.64
N GLN A 133 -17.23 -10.18 -13.61
CA GLN A 133 -16.18 -11.12 -13.22
C GLN A 133 -15.59 -11.91 -14.40
N ALA A 134 -16.44 -12.50 -15.24
CA ALA A 134 -15.98 -13.28 -16.39
C ALA A 134 -15.20 -12.42 -17.41
N ASN A 135 -15.67 -11.20 -17.68
CA ASN A 135 -15.00 -10.27 -18.60
C ASN A 135 -13.68 -9.75 -18.03
N ILE A 136 -13.62 -9.49 -16.71
CA ILE A 136 -12.39 -9.10 -16.01
C ILE A 136 -11.34 -10.21 -16.11
N VAL A 137 -11.69 -11.45 -15.76
CA VAL A 137 -10.79 -12.61 -15.84
C VAL A 137 -10.29 -12.81 -17.26
N GLN A 138 -11.20 -12.73 -18.25
CA GLN A 138 -10.83 -12.89 -19.66
C GLN A 138 -9.88 -11.78 -20.14
N ALA A 139 -10.17 -10.52 -19.83
CA ALA A 139 -9.37 -9.37 -20.23
C ALA A 139 -7.96 -9.43 -19.62
N ILE A 140 -7.85 -9.70 -18.32
CA ILE A 140 -6.57 -9.83 -17.62
C ILE A 140 -5.78 -11.01 -18.18
N THR A 141 -6.42 -12.17 -18.37
CA THR A 141 -5.74 -13.37 -18.87
C THR A 141 -5.22 -13.18 -20.29
N LYS A 142 -6.02 -12.54 -21.17
CA LYS A 142 -5.60 -12.20 -22.52
C LYS A 142 -4.43 -11.23 -22.50
N PHE A 143 -4.54 -10.13 -21.75
CA PHE A 143 -3.47 -9.15 -21.58
C PHE A 143 -2.18 -9.81 -21.09
N PHE A 144 -2.26 -10.66 -20.07
CA PHE A 144 -1.11 -11.37 -19.52
C PHE A 144 -0.41 -12.23 -20.57
N LYS A 145 -1.16 -13.07 -21.30
CA LYS A 145 -0.62 -13.94 -22.35
C LYS A 145 0.07 -13.13 -23.45
N GLU A 146 -0.56 -12.05 -23.91
CA GLU A 146 -0.06 -11.27 -25.04
C GLU A 146 1.05 -10.28 -24.67
N LYS A 147 1.01 -9.72 -23.45
CA LYS A 147 1.82 -8.56 -23.05
C LYS A 147 2.88 -8.88 -21.99
N VAL A 148 2.68 -9.89 -21.14
CA VAL A 148 3.52 -10.07 -19.94
C VAL A 148 4.27 -11.41 -19.92
N LYS A 149 3.59 -12.53 -20.18
CA LYS A 149 4.04 -13.90 -19.90
C LYS A 149 5.50 -14.21 -20.28
N ASP A 150 5.86 -13.87 -21.52
CA ASP A 150 7.18 -14.18 -22.09
C ASP A 150 8.13 -12.98 -22.11
N ARG A 151 7.74 -11.85 -21.49
CA ARG A 151 8.55 -10.62 -21.40
C ARG A 151 9.09 -10.35 -20.00
N PHE A 152 8.37 -10.74 -18.95
CA PHE A 152 8.86 -10.58 -17.59
C PHE A 152 9.86 -11.68 -17.25
N PRO A 153 11.03 -11.35 -16.65
CA PRO A 153 12.12 -12.31 -16.49
C PRO A 153 11.78 -13.44 -15.52
N LEU A 154 11.03 -13.15 -14.46
CA LEU A 154 10.71 -14.12 -13.40
C LEU A 154 9.55 -15.04 -13.79
N GLN A 155 9.54 -16.22 -13.18
CA GLN A 155 8.46 -17.21 -13.37
C GLN A 155 7.36 -17.10 -12.32
N ASN A 156 7.72 -16.68 -11.11
CA ASN A 156 6.83 -16.50 -9.98
C ASN A 156 6.87 -15.04 -9.54
N TYR A 157 5.73 -14.37 -9.56
CA TYR A 157 5.61 -12.97 -9.15
C TYR A 157 4.15 -12.61 -8.91
N VAL A 158 3.94 -11.45 -8.32
CA VAL A 158 2.63 -10.83 -8.20
C VAL A 158 2.56 -9.65 -9.15
N LEU A 159 1.46 -9.52 -9.88
CA LEU A 159 1.22 -8.48 -10.87
C LEU A 159 -0.03 -7.71 -10.48
N ASP A 160 0.11 -6.42 -10.20
CA ASP A 160 -1.02 -5.53 -9.98
C ASP A 160 -1.43 -4.90 -11.31
N VAL A 161 -2.72 -4.99 -11.62
CA VAL A 161 -3.31 -4.44 -12.85
C VAL A 161 -4.52 -3.59 -12.54
N TYR A 162 -4.78 -2.64 -13.42
CA TYR A 162 -6.04 -1.92 -13.50
C TYR A 162 -6.81 -2.37 -14.73
N THR A 163 -8.11 -2.56 -14.58
CA THR A 163 -9.06 -2.83 -15.66
C THR A 163 -10.11 -1.72 -15.73
N SER A 164 -10.32 -1.18 -16.93
CA SER A 164 -11.42 -0.23 -17.21
C SER A 164 -12.70 -0.98 -17.53
N GLN A 165 -13.85 -0.34 -17.34
CA GLN A 165 -15.16 -0.90 -17.71
C GLN A 165 -15.35 -1.09 -19.23
N ASN A 166 -14.52 -0.47 -20.08
CA ASN A 166 -14.60 -0.64 -21.53
C ASN A 166 -13.71 -1.80 -22.00
N PHE A 167 -14.23 -3.04 -21.89
CA PHE A 167 -13.51 -4.25 -22.31
C PHE A 167 -13.20 -4.33 -23.81
N ARG A 168 -13.87 -3.53 -24.66
CA ARG A 168 -13.59 -3.48 -26.11
C ARG A 168 -12.30 -2.71 -26.42
N SER A 169 -11.85 -1.85 -25.52
CA SER A 169 -10.62 -1.08 -25.70
C SER A 169 -9.38 -1.98 -25.60
N SER A 170 -8.43 -1.80 -26.51
CA SER A 170 -7.12 -2.46 -26.42
C SER A 170 -6.27 -1.98 -25.24
N LYS A 171 -6.67 -0.87 -24.60
CA LYS A 171 -6.05 -0.29 -23.40
C LYS A 171 -6.88 -0.54 -22.13
N CYS A 172 -7.79 -1.50 -22.17
CA CYS A 172 -8.69 -1.79 -21.05
C CYS A 172 -7.93 -2.32 -19.83
N VAL A 173 -6.81 -3.02 -20.02
CA VAL A 173 -5.92 -3.47 -18.93
C VAL A 173 -4.62 -2.68 -18.94
N LYS A 174 -4.18 -2.23 -17.77
CA LYS A 174 -2.91 -1.53 -17.55
C LYS A 174 -2.15 -2.17 -16.40
N ILE A 175 -0.82 -2.25 -16.53
CA ILE A 175 0.05 -2.67 -15.42
C ILE A 175 0.15 -1.52 -14.43
N ILE A 176 0.00 -1.83 -13.14
CA ILE A 176 0.20 -0.90 -12.03
C ILE A 176 1.56 -1.17 -11.39
N ASP A 177 1.83 -2.43 -11.01
CA ASP A 177 3.05 -2.79 -10.32
C ASP A 177 3.41 -4.28 -10.47
N PHE A 178 4.68 -4.60 -10.18
CA PHE A 178 5.14 -5.98 -9.99
C PHE A 178 5.67 -6.12 -8.56
N ASN A 179 5.35 -7.25 -7.93
CA ASN A 179 5.74 -7.56 -6.55
C ASN A 179 6.28 -8.99 -6.46
N VAL A 180 6.97 -9.31 -5.36
CA VAL A 180 7.50 -10.65 -5.11
C VAL A 180 6.37 -11.65 -4.85
N PHE A 181 6.59 -12.90 -5.26
CA PHE A 181 5.67 -14.01 -4.94
C PHE A 181 5.98 -14.53 -3.54
N GLY A 182 5.27 -13.99 -2.55
CA GLY A 182 5.41 -14.31 -1.15
C GLY A 182 5.39 -13.06 -0.28
N PRO A 183 5.54 -13.21 1.05
CA PRO A 183 5.81 -12.09 1.94
C PRO A 183 7.00 -11.24 1.45
N PRO A 184 6.97 -9.90 1.58
CA PRO A 184 6.00 -9.11 2.34
C PRO A 184 4.74 -8.72 1.53
N THR A 185 4.58 -9.21 0.30
CA THR A 185 3.43 -8.89 -0.54
C THR A 185 2.13 -9.38 0.13
N ASP A 186 1.14 -8.50 0.27
CA ASP A 186 -0.17 -8.87 0.80
C ASP A 186 -0.92 -9.81 -0.17
N ALA A 187 -1.41 -10.93 0.34
CA ALA A 187 -2.21 -11.91 -0.41
C ALA A 187 -3.69 -11.50 -0.54
N LEU A 188 -4.11 -10.41 0.13
CA LEU A 188 -5.45 -9.83 0.08
C LEU A 188 -6.54 -10.85 0.47
N LEU A 189 -7.40 -11.23 -0.47
CA LEU A 189 -8.48 -12.22 -0.24
C LEU A 189 -7.99 -13.67 -0.25
N PHE A 190 -6.68 -13.90 -0.37
CA PHE A 190 -6.05 -15.21 -0.31
C PHE A 190 -5.10 -15.33 0.88
N LYS A 191 -4.68 -16.56 1.17
CA LYS A 191 -3.59 -16.91 2.07
C LYS A 191 -2.40 -17.40 1.26
N TRP A 192 -1.18 -17.12 1.72
CA TRP A 192 0.02 -17.58 1.02
C TRP A 192 0.12 -19.10 0.86
N PRO A 193 -0.17 -19.93 1.89
CA PRO A 193 -0.07 -21.38 1.75
C PRO A 193 -0.96 -21.99 0.65
N GLU A 194 -2.15 -21.44 0.40
CA GLU A 194 -3.00 -21.93 -0.70
C GLU A 194 -2.48 -21.51 -2.07
N LEU A 195 -1.91 -20.31 -2.20
CA LEU A 195 -1.28 -19.84 -3.43
C LEU A 195 -0.01 -20.65 -3.75
N GLU A 196 0.75 -21.01 -2.72
CA GLU A 196 1.92 -21.89 -2.83
C GLU A 196 1.54 -23.32 -3.21
N ALA A 197 0.42 -23.84 -2.71
CA ALA A 197 -0.09 -25.16 -3.06
C ALA A 197 -0.77 -25.21 -4.45
N ALA A 198 -1.12 -24.06 -5.04
CA ALA A 198 -1.81 -24.00 -6.32
C ALA A 198 -1.00 -24.61 -7.47
N ASN A 199 -1.66 -25.36 -8.33
CA ASN A 199 -1.06 -25.98 -9.51
C ASN A 199 -1.21 -25.07 -10.75
N PRO A 200 -0.11 -24.63 -11.38
CA PRO A 200 -0.16 -23.86 -12.61
C PRO A 200 -0.89 -24.61 -13.74
N GLY A 201 -1.65 -23.88 -14.55
CA GLY A 201 -2.38 -24.45 -15.70
C GLY A 201 -3.76 -25.04 -15.39
N GLN A 202 -4.19 -25.01 -14.12
CA GLN A 202 -5.57 -25.28 -13.72
C GLN A 202 -6.47 -24.04 -13.86
N GLU A 203 -7.71 -24.14 -13.38
CA GLU A 203 -8.65 -23.03 -13.30
C GLU A 203 -8.07 -21.87 -12.46
N ILE A 204 -8.26 -20.63 -12.94
CA ILE A 204 -7.83 -19.42 -12.25
C ILE A 204 -8.82 -19.11 -11.14
N TRP A 205 -8.35 -19.05 -9.89
CA TRP A 205 -9.20 -18.62 -8.79
C TRP A 205 -9.45 -17.12 -8.83
N PHE A 206 -10.71 -16.71 -8.72
CA PHE A 206 -11.08 -15.30 -8.63
C PHE A 206 -11.78 -15.04 -7.29
N ARG A 207 -11.26 -14.10 -6.50
CA ARG A 207 -11.89 -13.67 -5.23
C ARG A 207 -12.17 -12.18 -5.21
N LYS A 208 -13.39 -11.86 -4.80
CA LYS A 208 -13.94 -10.51 -4.64
C LYS A 208 -14.60 -10.37 -3.27
N GLN A 209 -14.84 -9.14 -2.84
CA GLN A 209 -15.67 -8.89 -1.67
C GLN A 209 -17.13 -9.22 -2.01
N GLU A 210 -17.75 -10.08 -1.19
CA GLU A 210 -19.16 -10.48 -1.35
C GLU A 210 -20.09 -9.73 -0.41
N ASP A 211 -19.56 -9.30 0.75
CA ASP A 211 -20.33 -8.59 1.74
C ASP A 211 -20.58 -7.13 1.32
N LYS A 212 -21.86 -6.78 1.21
CA LYS A 212 -22.34 -5.44 0.84
C LYS A 212 -22.32 -4.44 2.00
N SER A 213 -22.01 -4.89 3.21
CA SER A 213 -21.90 -4.04 4.39
C SER A 213 -20.70 -3.09 4.30
N LEU A 214 -20.82 -1.94 4.97
CA LEU A 214 -19.72 -0.99 5.05
C LEU A 214 -18.65 -1.54 6.00
N ARG A 215 -17.40 -1.56 5.55
CA ARG A 215 -16.24 -2.00 6.34
C ARG A 215 -15.26 -0.85 6.53
N SER A 216 -14.49 -0.92 7.61
CA SER A 216 -13.38 -0.01 7.83
C SER A 216 -12.30 -0.21 6.77
N GLY A 217 -11.71 0.89 6.33
CA GLY A 217 -10.66 0.88 5.31
C GLY A 217 -9.46 0.04 5.74
N ASN A 218 -8.92 -0.78 4.84
CA ASN A 218 -7.81 -1.69 5.13
C ASN A 218 -6.50 -1.01 5.59
N LEU A 219 -6.33 0.29 5.29
CA LEU A 219 -5.19 1.10 5.72
C LEU A 219 -5.47 1.94 6.98
N ASN A 220 -6.67 1.85 7.57
CA ASN A 220 -7.00 2.68 8.74
C ASN A 220 -6.13 2.37 9.96
N LYS A 221 -5.55 1.16 10.06
CA LYS A 221 -4.60 0.81 11.12
C LYS A 221 -3.34 1.70 11.14
N TYR A 222 -2.98 2.31 10.01
CA TYR A 222 -1.84 3.23 9.90
C TYR A 222 -2.18 4.67 10.27
N LYS A 223 -3.44 4.94 10.66
CA LYS A 223 -3.95 6.28 11.00
C LYS A 223 -4.14 6.50 12.49
N ILE A 224 -3.86 5.48 13.31
CA ILE A 224 -4.03 5.51 14.76
C ILE A 224 -2.68 5.33 15.45
N PRO A 225 -2.48 5.88 16.66
CA PRO A 225 -1.29 5.60 17.45
C PRO A 225 -1.11 4.10 17.65
N ILE A 226 0.14 3.65 17.59
CA ILE A 226 0.48 2.23 17.75
C ILE A 226 -0.01 1.67 19.08
N ASP A 227 0.05 2.48 20.14
CA ASP A 227 -0.42 2.06 21.46
C ASP A 227 -1.93 1.79 21.47
N LEU A 228 -2.72 2.60 20.78
CA LEU A 228 -4.15 2.37 20.65
C LEU A 228 -4.45 1.12 19.82
N ALA A 229 -3.68 0.88 18.76
CA ALA A 229 -3.81 -0.32 17.95
C ALA A 229 -3.51 -1.59 18.78
N ASP A 230 -2.42 -1.58 19.55
CA ASP A 230 -1.99 -2.70 20.38
C ASP A 230 -2.97 -2.99 21.52
N ILE A 231 -3.53 -1.93 22.14
CA ILE A 231 -4.59 -2.05 23.13
C ILE A 231 -5.84 -2.69 22.50
N ALA A 232 -6.28 -2.19 21.34
CA ALA A 232 -7.49 -2.69 20.68
C ALA A 232 -7.36 -4.14 20.19
N SER A 233 -6.16 -4.55 19.75
CA SER A 233 -5.90 -5.93 19.33
C SER A 233 -5.54 -6.87 20.49
N GLY A 234 -5.26 -6.33 21.68
CA GLY A 234 -4.72 -7.08 22.81
C GLY A 234 -3.30 -7.61 22.57
N ALA A 235 -2.54 -6.96 21.68
CA ALA A 235 -1.17 -7.39 21.35
C ALA A 235 -0.18 -7.09 22.50
N ASP A 236 -0.44 -6.01 23.24
CA ASP A 236 0.36 -5.61 24.39
C ASP A 236 -0.54 -5.17 25.56
N PRO A 237 -0.80 -6.07 26.53
CA PRO A 237 -1.60 -5.76 27.71
C PRO A 237 -1.00 -4.68 28.60
N ALA A 238 0.32 -4.45 28.56
CA ALA A 238 0.97 -3.45 29.40
C ALA A 238 0.50 -2.03 29.05
N LYS A 239 0.32 -1.74 27.75
CA LYS A 239 -0.16 -0.44 27.28
C LYS A 239 -1.56 -0.09 27.76
N LEU A 240 -2.42 -1.10 27.95
CA LEU A 240 -3.75 -0.90 28.56
C LEU A 240 -3.61 -0.49 30.02
N ILE A 241 -2.72 -1.16 30.77
CA ILE A 241 -2.46 -0.83 32.18
C ILE A 241 -1.93 0.59 32.31
N ASP A 242 -0.96 0.97 31.46
CA ASP A 242 -0.39 2.31 31.43
C ASP A 242 -1.47 3.37 31.15
N LEU A 243 -2.37 3.12 30.19
CA LEU A 243 -3.49 4.01 29.89
C LEU A 243 -4.45 4.17 31.08
N VAL A 244 -4.80 3.07 31.75
CA VAL A 244 -5.68 3.09 32.94
C VAL A 244 -5.02 3.85 34.07
N GLN A 245 -3.72 3.62 34.30
CA GLN A 245 -2.98 4.29 35.35
C GLN A 245 -2.88 5.81 35.11
N ALA A 246 -2.58 6.23 33.88
CA ALA A 246 -2.58 7.64 33.50
C ALA A 246 -3.95 8.31 33.75
N GLN A 247 -5.05 7.61 33.46
CA GLN A 247 -6.40 8.13 33.72
C GLN A 247 -6.70 8.29 35.22
N VAL A 248 -6.24 7.34 36.05
CA VAL A 248 -6.38 7.41 37.52
C VAL A 248 -5.58 8.58 38.09
N GLU A 249 -4.36 8.78 37.60
CA GLU A 249 -3.51 9.92 37.99
C GLU A 249 -4.17 11.25 37.63
N GLU A 250 -4.72 11.37 36.41
CA GLU A 250 -5.43 12.58 35.96
C GLU A 250 -6.69 12.87 36.81
N GLN A 251 -7.45 11.84 37.19
CA GLN A 251 -8.61 11.99 38.09
C GLN A 251 -8.18 12.45 39.49
N ASN A 252 -7.09 11.89 40.01
CA ASN A 252 -6.55 12.28 41.33
C ASN A 252 -6.05 13.73 41.31
N GLU A 253 -5.39 14.17 40.24
CA GLU A 253 -4.96 15.56 40.07
C GLU A 253 -6.14 16.53 39.94
N ALA A 254 -7.19 16.15 39.21
CA ALA A 254 -8.41 16.96 39.09
C ALA A 254 -9.10 17.12 40.45
N ALA A 255 -9.26 16.03 41.22
CA ALA A 255 -9.85 16.06 42.55
C ALA A 255 -9.02 16.92 43.55
N ALA A 256 -7.69 16.89 43.44
CA ALA A 256 -6.81 17.72 44.25
C ALA A 256 -6.92 19.22 43.93
N LYS A 257 -7.23 19.58 42.67
CA LYS A 257 -7.43 20.98 42.23
C LYS A 257 -8.82 21.52 42.58
N GLU A 258 -9.83 20.66 42.70
CA GLU A 258 -11.21 21.05 43.08
C GLU A 258 -11.41 21.16 44.60
N SER A 259 -10.43 20.74 45.40
CA SER A 259 -10.45 20.93 46.85
C SER A 259 -10.13 22.41 47.19
N PRO A 260 -11.08 23.22 47.69
CA PRO A 260 -10.79 24.61 48.04
C PRO A 260 -9.77 24.61 49.18
N SER A 261 -8.75 25.47 49.09
CA SER A 261 -7.89 25.79 50.22
C SER A 261 -8.77 26.29 51.37
N GLN A 262 -9.06 25.41 52.34
CA GLN A 262 -9.71 25.79 53.57
C GLN A 262 -8.74 26.70 54.33
N SER A 263 -9.10 27.98 54.38
CA SER A 263 -8.56 29.03 55.25
C SER A 263 -8.80 28.72 56.72
#